data_AF-A0A848WYN1-F1
#
_entry.id   AF-A0A848WYN1-F1
#
_cell.length_a   1.000
_cell.length_b   1.000
_cell.length_c   1.000
_cell.angle_alpha   90.00
_cell.angle_beta   90.00
_cell.angle_gamma   90.00
#
_symmetry.space_group_name_H-M   'P 1'
#
loop_
_entity.id
_entity.type
_entity.pdbx_description
1 polymer ?
#
loop_
_entity_poly.entity_id
_entity_poly.type
_entity_poly.pdbx_seq_one_letter_code
_entity_poly.pdbx_strand_id
1 'polypeptide(L)'
;GVLGISCGIISGQDEPPKSPPAKAGEKGEKKAEEEQEWTGSVDDEALAEDAPIVVSNPAEWKALWEKWKFAEKLPELDFSKKVAVVQTTRASKIKLQISLEKETGVLSVRSMSTRDLRPGFRYVIATFPREGIKSVEASE
;
A
#
# COMPACT_ATOMS: atom_id res chain seq x y z
N GLY A 1 28.96 -41.66 -23.50
CA GLY A 1 29.05 -41.57 -22.04
C GLY A 1 28.98 -40.12 -21.63
N VAL A 2 28.43 -39.87 -20.42
CA VAL A 2 28.34 -38.57 -19.71
C VAL A 2 27.29 -37.61 -20.31
N LEU A 3 26.36 -36.97 -19.60
CA LEU A 3 25.81 -36.93 -18.23
C LEU A 3 24.51 -36.08 -18.46
N GLY A 4 23.30 -36.50 -18.12
CA GLY A 4 22.73 -36.31 -16.78
C GLY A 4 22.70 -34.84 -16.33
N ILE A 5 21.60 -34.10 -16.54
CA ILE A 5 20.98 -33.21 -15.52
C ILE A 5 19.47 -33.09 -15.84
N SER A 6 18.63 -33.77 -15.06
CA SER A 6 17.28 -33.30 -14.76
C SER A 6 17.40 -32.10 -13.84
N CYS A 7 16.74 -30.97 -14.13
CA CYS A 7 16.31 -30.06 -13.08
C CYS A 7 15.17 -29.15 -13.53
N GLY A 8 14.00 -29.38 -12.92
CA GLY A 8 13.05 -28.37 -12.45
C GLY A 8 12.64 -27.26 -13.42
N ILE A 9 11.46 -27.43 -14.03
CA ILE A 9 10.58 -26.28 -14.33
C ILE A 9 10.12 -25.76 -12.97
N ILE A 10 10.88 -24.83 -12.41
CA ILE A 10 10.43 -24.04 -11.27
C ILE A 10 9.37 -23.12 -11.85
N SER A 11 8.12 -23.32 -11.45
CA SER A 11 7.08 -22.29 -11.57
C SER A 11 7.59 -21.06 -10.84
N GLY A 12 8.25 -20.17 -11.58
CA GLY A 12 8.49 -18.81 -11.15
C GLY A 12 7.14 -18.11 -11.11
N GLN A 13 6.50 -18.12 -9.93
CA GLN A 13 5.77 -16.92 -9.52
C GLN A 13 6.84 -15.86 -9.27
N ASP A 14 7.20 -15.18 -10.35
CA ASP A 14 7.89 -13.90 -10.36
C ASP A 14 6.90 -12.90 -9.75
N GLU A 15 6.93 -12.81 -8.41
CA GLU A 15 6.25 -11.76 -7.66
C GLU A 15 6.75 -10.38 -8.15
N PRO A 16 5.84 -9.40 -8.22
CA PRO A 16 5.88 -8.31 -9.18
C PRO A 16 7.08 -7.36 -9.03
N PRO A 17 7.43 -6.62 -10.11
CA PRO A 17 8.64 -5.84 -10.19
C PRO A 17 8.72 -4.78 -9.08
N LYS A 18 9.86 -4.80 -8.38
CA LYS A 18 10.36 -3.72 -7.51
C LYS A 18 10.16 -2.36 -8.18
N SER A 19 9.33 -1.50 -7.58
CA SER A 19 9.25 -0.08 -7.93
C SER A 19 10.62 0.59 -7.77
N PRO A 20 11.22 1.19 -8.82
CA PRO A 20 12.28 2.18 -8.69
C PRO A 20 11.68 3.60 -8.74
N PRO A 21 12.43 4.61 -8.29
CA PRO A 21 11.95 5.62 -7.35
C PRO A 21 11.16 6.75 -8.02
N ALA A 22 10.14 7.25 -7.31
CA ALA A 22 9.54 8.54 -7.61
C ALA A 22 10.58 9.66 -7.46
N LYS A 23 11.15 10.07 -8.60
CA LYS A 23 11.82 11.35 -8.80
C LYS A 23 10.76 12.45 -8.74
N ALA A 24 10.73 13.24 -7.67
CA ALA A 24 9.96 14.49 -7.64
C ALA A 24 10.61 15.51 -6.69
N GLY A 25 11.09 16.61 -7.29
CA GLY A 25 10.95 17.98 -6.79
C GLY A 25 11.58 18.34 -5.45
N GLU A 26 12.69 19.07 -5.51
CA GLU A 26 13.13 19.98 -4.45
C GLU A 26 12.06 21.05 -4.15
N LYS A 27 11.50 21.04 -2.93
CA LYS A 27 11.43 22.20 -2.00
C LYS A 27 10.64 21.82 -0.74
N GLY A 28 11.32 21.81 0.41
CA GLY A 28 10.69 21.97 1.73
C GLY A 28 9.97 20.76 2.37
N GLU A 29 9.26 19.93 1.61
CA GLU A 29 8.51 18.78 2.13
C GLU A 29 9.40 17.54 2.20
N LYS A 30 9.45 16.86 3.36
CA LYS A 30 10.10 15.54 3.42
C LYS A 30 9.10 14.58 2.78
N LYS A 31 9.44 14.02 1.62
CA LYS A 31 8.73 12.84 1.12
C LYS A 31 8.91 11.75 2.19
N ALA A 32 7.82 11.35 2.85
CA ALA A 32 7.88 10.23 3.76
C ALA A 32 8.25 9.01 2.91
N GLU A 33 9.40 8.40 3.22
CA GLU A 33 9.84 7.22 2.50
C GLU A 33 8.91 6.07 2.92
N GLU A 34 8.18 5.53 1.95
CA GLU A 34 7.37 4.34 2.11
C GLU A 34 8.29 3.15 2.36
N GLU A 35 8.07 2.41 3.44
CA GLU A 35 8.97 1.31 3.79
C GLU A 35 8.50 -0.02 3.18
N GLN A 36 7.18 -0.22 3.15
CA GLN A 36 6.53 -1.33 2.46
C GLN A 36 5.25 -0.86 1.81
N GLU A 37 5.02 -1.36 0.60
CA GLU A 37 3.81 -1.12 -0.19
C GLU A 37 3.21 -2.47 -0.61
N TRP A 38 1.90 -2.61 -0.45
CA TRP A 38 1.09 -3.70 -1.00
C TRP A 38 0.09 -3.12 -1.97
N THR A 39 0.03 -3.68 -3.17
CA THR A 39 -0.96 -3.28 -4.17
C THR A 39 -1.70 -4.51 -4.67
N GLY A 40 -2.97 -4.33 -5.02
CA GLY A 40 -3.73 -5.42 -5.59
C GLY A 40 -5.14 -5.02 -5.98
N SER A 41 -5.96 -6.03 -6.21
CA SER A 41 -7.35 -5.88 -6.64
C SER A 41 -8.23 -6.85 -5.88
N VAL A 42 -9.42 -6.39 -5.51
CA VAL A 42 -10.43 -7.18 -4.81
C VAL A 42 -11.74 -6.99 -5.57
N ASP A 43 -12.41 -8.08 -5.93
CA ASP A 43 -13.65 -8.06 -6.71
C ASP A 43 -14.86 -7.53 -5.91
N ASP A 44 -14.83 -7.67 -4.58
CA ASP A 44 -15.89 -7.26 -3.66
C ASP A 44 -15.84 -5.75 -3.34
N GLU A 45 -16.46 -4.94 -4.20
CA GLU A 45 -16.48 -3.47 -4.09
C GLU A 45 -16.95 -2.92 -2.73
N ALA A 46 -17.87 -3.61 -2.05
CA ALA A 46 -18.39 -3.20 -0.75
C ALA A 46 -17.32 -3.17 0.36
N LEU A 47 -16.22 -3.90 0.19
CA LEU A 47 -15.11 -3.91 1.15
C LEU A 47 -14.24 -2.64 1.08
N ALA A 48 -14.31 -1.90 -0.02
CA ALA A 48 -13.63 -0.61 -0.16
C ALA A 48 -14.29 0.48 0.69
N GLU A 49 -15.62 0.46 0.81
CA GLU A 49 -16.37 1.47 1.57
C GLU A 49 -16.19 1.34 3.08
N ASP A 50 -15.88 0.13 3.56
CA ASP A 50 -15.58 -0.16 4.96
C ASP A 50 -14.07 -0.16 5.25
N ALA A 51 -13.25 0.13 4.24
CA ALA A 51 -11.81 0.15 4.38
C ALA A 51 -11.36 1.25 5.36
N PRO A 52 -10.66 0.93 6.47
CA PRO A 52 -10.03 1.95 7.28
C PRO A 52 -8.94 2.62 6.45
N ILE A 53 -9.02 3.95 6.31
CA ILE A 53 -8.06 4.71 5.52
C ILE A 53 -6.65 4.71 6.15
N VAL A 54 -6.60 4.65 7.48
CA VAL A 54 -5.36 4.63 8.26
C VAL A 54 -5.46 3.50 9.27
N VAL A 55 -4.51 2.58 9.20
CA VAL A 55 -4.37 1.46 10.12
C VAL A 55 -3.14 1.71 10.99
N SER A 56 -3.42 2.02 12.26
CA SER A 56 -2.36 2.23 13.26
C SER A 56 -2.35 1.16 14.35
N ASN A 57 -3.23 0.16 14.24
CA ASN A 57 -3.35 -0.91 15.22
C ASN A 57 -3.23 -2.29 14.55
N PRO A 58 -2.58 -3.27 15.23
CA PRO A 58 -2.48 -4.63 14.71
C PRO A 58 -3.84 -5.33 14.62
N ALA A 59 -4.80 -4.97 15.47
CA ALA A 59 -6.15 -5.51 15.42
C ALA A 59 -6.90 -5.09 14.14
N GLU A 60 -6.80 -3.81 13.76
CA GLU A 60 -7.36 -3.28 12.51
C GLU A 60 -6.65 -3.89 11.30
N TRP A 61 -5.33 -4.06 11.37
CA TRP A 61 -4.55 -4.69 10.32
C TRP A 61 -4.99 -6.12 10.04
N LYS A 62 -5.12 -6.91 11.10
CA LYS A 62 -5.62 -8.28 11.01
C LYS A 62 -7.05 -8.33 10.48
N ALA A 63 -7.93 -7.49 11.01
CA ALA A 63 -9.33 -7.42 10.58
C ALA A 63 -9.44 -7.07 9.08
N LEU A 64 -8.66 -6.10 8.60
CA LEU A 64 -8.60 -5.75 7.18
C LEU A 64 -8.12 -6.93 6.34
N TRP A 65 -7.04 -7.59 6.76
CA TRP A 65 -6.46 -8.72 6.04
C TRP A 65 -7.42 -9.91 5.92
N GLU A 66 -8.14 -10.23 7.00
CA GLU A 66 -9.17 -11.27 7.04
C GLU A 66 -10.41 -10.86 6.24
N LYS A 67 -10.81 -9.59 6.31
CA LYS A 67 -12.00 -9.05 5.63
C LYS A 67 -11.81 -9.05 4.12
N TRP A 68 -10.65 -8.65 3.62
CA TRP A 68 -10.31 -8.66 2.20
C TRP A 68 -9.85 -10.03 1.71
N LYS A 69 -9.74 -11.02 2.60
CA LYS A 69 -9.35 -12.41 2.30
C LYS A 69 -8.09 -12.46 1.44
N PHE A 70 -7.08 -11.68 1.80
CA PHE A 70 -5.82 -11.71 1.08
C PHE A 70 -5.24 -13.12 1.07
N ALA A 71 -4.81 -13.57 -0.11
CA ALA A 71 -4.15 -14.86 -0.28
C ALA A 71 -2.75 -14.89 0.37
N GLU A 72 -2.16 -13.71 0.59
CA GLU A 72 -0.90 -13.53 1.29
C GLU A 72 -1.02 -13.67 2.80
N LYS A 73 0.08 -14.06 3.44
CA LYS A 73 0.18 -14.06 4.91
C LYS A 73 0.12 -12.64 5.45
N LEU A 74 -0.54 -12.47 6.60
CA LEU A 74 -0.54 -11.21 7.35
C LEU A 74 0.91 -10.78 7.63
N PRO A 75 1.37 -9.64 7.10
CA PRO A 75 2.73 -9.18 7.33
C PRO A 75 2.85 -8.65 8.76
N GLU A 76 3.98 -8.97 9.40
CA GLU A 76 4.29 -8.51 10.75
C GLU A 76 4.76 -7.05 10.68
N LEU A 77 3.85 -6.13 11.03
CA LEU A 77 4.09 -4.68 11.02
C LEU A 77 4.19 -4.11 12.42
N ASP A 78 5.21 -3.27 12.62
CA ASP A 78 5.52 -2.64 13.89
C ASP A 78 4.79 -1.30 14.03
N PHE A 79 3.50 -1.36 14.38
CA PHE A 79 2.61 -0.19 14.49
C PHE A 79 3.02 0.84 15.56
N SER A 80 3.95 0.48 16.45
CA SER A 80 4.54 1.42 17.41
C SER A 80 5.39 2.48 16.72
N LYS A 81 6.04 2.12 15.61
CA LYS A 81 6.94 3.00 14.84
C LYS A 81 6.39 3.37 13.48
N LYS A 82 5.39 2.63 12.99
CA LYS A 82 4.89 2.74 11.63
C LYS A 82 3.37 2.90 11.64
N VAL A 83 2.85 3.51 10.60
CA VAL A 83 1.42 3.57 10.32
C VAL A 83 1.20 3.02 8.92
N ALA A 84 0.20 2.17 8.75
CA ALA A 84 -0.23 1.74 7.43
C ALA A 84 -1.34 2.68 6.95
N VAL A 85 -1.22 3.15 5.72
CA VAL A 85 -2.23 3.95 5.04
C VAL A 85 -2.79 3.10 3.94
N VAL A 86 -4.10 2.98 3.90
CA VAL A 86 -4.84 2.15 2.97
C VAL A 86 -5.67 3.07 2.10
N GLN A 87 -5.46 3.04 0.79
CA GLN A 87 -6.31 3.74 -0.15
C GLN A 87 -6.88 2.74 -1.13
N THR A 88 -8.18 2.84 -1.36
CA THR A 88 -8.90 2.03 -2.33
C THR A 88 -9.39 2.91 -3.47
N THR A 89 -9.57 2.33 -4.65
CA THR A 89 -10.22 3.00 -5.77
C THR A 89 -11.05 2.02 -6.57
N ARG A 90 -12.17 2.48 -7.14
CA ARG A 90 -12.90 1.75 -8.18
C ARG A 90 -12.29 1.97 -9.58
N ALA A 91 -11.34 2.88 -9.70
CA ALA A 91 -10.67 3.21 -10.95
C ALA A 91 -9.70 2.11 -11.40
N SER A 92 -9.28 2.16 -12.66
CA SER A 92 -8.30 1.22 -13.20
C SER A 92 -6.88 1.40 -12.65
N LYS A 93 -6.54 2.62 -12.22
CA LYS A 93 -5.25 2.95 -11.62
C LYS A 93 -5.45 3.90 -10.46
N ILE A 94 -4.68 3.69 -9.40
CA ILE A 94 -4.52 4.59 -8.27
C ILE A 94 -3.04 4.93 -8.15
N LYS A 95 -2.76 6.21 -7.87
CA LYS A 95 -1.44 6.68 -7.54
C LYS A 95 -1.48 7.39 -6.21
N LEU A 96 -0.63 6.97 -5.28
CA LEU A 96 -0.48 7.66 -4.00
C LEU A 96 0.51 8.81 -4.12
N GLN A 97 0.12 9.95 -3.58
CA GLN A 97 1.00 11.05 -3.27
C GLN A 97 0.96 11.26 -1.76
N ILE A 98 2.13 11.12 -1.12
CA ILE A 98 2.28 11.36 0.30
C ILE A 98 3.18 12.58 0.49
N SER A 99 2.71 13.51 1.29
CA SER A 99 3.43 14.69 1.74
C SER A 99 3.40 14.75 3.26
N LEU A 100 4.56 14.87 3.90
CA LEU A 100 4.65 15.14 5.34
C LEU A 100 4.97 16.61 5.57
N GLU A 101 4.06 17.33 6.21
CA GLU A 101 4.25 18.71 6.60
C GLU A 101 5.06 18.79 7.90
N LYS A 102 6.27 19.36 7.83
CA LYS A 102 7.21 19.39 8.98
C LYS A 102 6.76 20.31 10.12
N GLU A 103 6.02 21.37 9.82
CA GLU A 103 5.60 22.37 10.81
C GLU A 103 4.43 21.86 11.65
N THR A 104 3.38 21.39 10.99
CA THR A 104 2.18 20.88 11.65
C THR A 104 2.38 19.43 12.10
N GLY A 105 3.12 18.62 11.33
CA GLY A 105 3.22 17.18 11.50
C GLY A 105 2.03 16.43 10.89
N VAL A 106 1.33 17.03 9.93
CA VAL A 106 0.23 16.37 9.21
C VAL A 106 0.80 15.57 8.04
N LEU A 107 0.47 14.28 7.97
CA LEU A 107 0.73 13.42 6.82
C LEU A 107 -0.47 13.53 5.88
N SER A 108 -0.28 14.24 4.77
CA SER A 108 -1.27 14.36 3.71
C SER A 108 -1.10 13.23 2.72
N VAL A 109 -2.11 12.37 2.64
CA VAL A 109 -2.21 11.25 1.71
C VAL A 109 -3.23 11.65 0.66
N ARG A 110 -2.81 11.69 -0.60
CA ARG A 110 -3.68 12.00 -1.73
C ARG A 110 -3.66 10.86 -2.74
N SER A 111 -4.82 10.26 -3.01
CA SER A 111 -4.95 9.27 -4.07
C SER A 111 -5.43 9.94 -5.36
N MET A 112 -4.71 9.73 -6.46
CA MET A 112 -5.17 10.10 -7.79
C MET A 112 -5.64 8.85 -8.53
N SER A 113 -6.91 8.88 -8.93
CA SER A 113 -7.58 7.79 -9.64
C SER A 113 -8.00 8.22 -11.04
N THR A 114 -7.99 7.31 -12.02
CA THR A 114 -8.57 7.60 -13.35
C THR A 114 -10.10 7.54 -13.31
N ARG A 115 -10.80 8.13 -14.30
CA ARG A 115 -12.28 8.16 -14.31
C ARG A 115 -12.92 6.84 -14.75
N ASP A 116 -12.12 5.81 -15.02
CA ASP A 116 -12.55 4.52 -15.57
C ASP A 116 -12.92 3.55 -14.44
N LEU A 117 -14.20 3.56 -14.06
CA LEU A 117 -14.75 2.67 -13.05
C LEU A 117 -14.92 1.26 -13.62
N ARG A 118 -14.48 0.26 -12.86
CA ARG A 118 -14.60 -1.17 -13.18
C ARG A 118 -15.19 -1.89 -11.96
N PRO A 119 -15.87 -3.03 -12.14
CA PRO A 119 -16.31 -3.83 -11.00
C PRO A 119 -15.12 -4.23 -10.13
N GLY A 120 -15.36 -4.25 -8.82
CA GLY A 120 -14.33 -4.41 -7.79
C GLY A 120 -13.58 -3.11 -7.49
N PHE A 121 -12.53 -3.22 -6.71
CA PHE A 121 -11.66 -2.12 -6.36
C PHE A 121 -10.18 -2.53 -6.41
N ARG A 122 -9.32 -1.56 -6.68
CA ARG A 122 -7.89 -1.68 -6.43
C ARG A 122 -7.56 -1.05 -5.10
N TYR A 123 -6.55 -1.60 -4.45
CA TYR A 123 -6.03 -1.05 -3.21
C TYR A 123 -4.54 -0.79 -3.34
N VAL A 124 -4.09 0.22 -2.62
CA VAL A 124 -2.68 0.45 -2.31
C VAL A 124 -2.61 0.66 -0.82
N ILE A 125 -1.78 -0.14 -0.17
CA ILE A 125 -1.46 -0.02 1.23
C ILE A 125 0.00 0.33 1.32
N ALA A 126 0.34 1.47 1.91
CA ALA A 126 1.72 1.86 2.10
C ALA A 126 1.98 2.14 3.58
N THR A 127 3.15 1.74 4.06
CA THR A 127 3.56 1.95 5.45
C THR A 127 4.57 3.08 5.55
N PHE A 128 4.35 3.93 6.53
CA PHE A 128 5.16 5.12 6.78
C PHE A 128 5.67 5.12 8.21
N PRO A 129 6.89 5.61 8.44
CA PRO A 129 7.35 5.86 9.80
C PRO A 129 6.47 6.92 10.45
N ARG A 130 6.02 6.65 11.68
CA ARG A 130 5.28 7.58 12.53
C ARG A 130 6.14 8.76 13.00
N GLU A 131 7.44 8.73 12.73
CA GLU A 131 8.38 9.77 13.08
C GLU A 131 8.03 11.09 12.39
N GLY A 132 7.61 12.09 13.17
CA GLY A 132 7.15 13.38 12.67
C GLY A 132 5.66 13.44 12.31
N ILE A 133 4.93 12.33 12.39
CA ILE A 133 3.48 12.27 12.12
C ILE A 133 2.71 12.53 13.42
N LYS A 134 2.04 13.68 13.50
CA LYS A 134 1.06 14.02 14.55
C LYS A 134 -0.37 13.72 14.12
N SER A 135 -0.67 13.85 12.84
CA SER A 135 -2.00 13.56 12.27
C SER A 135 -1.85 13.00 10.87
N VAL A 136 -2.83 12.21 10.44
CA VAL A 136 -2.88 11.68 9.08
C VAL A 136 -4.19 12.15 8.48
N GLU A 137 -4.09 12.86 7.36
CA GLU A 137 -5.23 13.27 6.56
C GLU A 137 -5.14 12.56 5.23
N ALA A 138 -6.19 11.83 4.88
CA ALA A 138 -6.28 11.17 3.61
C ALA A 138 -7.43 11.74 2.80
N SER A 139 -7.14 12.03 1.54
CA SER A 139 -8.07 12.62 0.59
C SER A 139 -8.06 11.82 -0.70
N GLU A 140 -9.25 11.48 -1.17
CA GLU A 140 -9.50 10.85 -2.47
C GLU A 140 -9.86 11.89 -3.55
#